data_AF-A0A165AN55-F1
#
_entry.id   AF-A0A165AN55-F1
#
_cell.length_a   1.000
_cell.length_b   1.000
_cell.length_c   1.000
_cell.angle_alpha   90.00
_cell.angle_beta   90.00
_cell.angle_gamma   90.00
#
_symmetry.space_group_name_H-M   'P 1'
#
loop_
_entity.id
_entity.type
_entity.pdbx_description
1 polymer ?
#
loop_
_entity_poly.entity_id
_entity_poly.type
_entity_poly.pdbx_seq_one_letter_code
_entity_poly.pdbx_strand_id
1 'polypeptide(L)'
;MESDNILGDVQGEDPAFEDAMIRFSPDPPRTYTRTQMQALASNGLAAYAEEQLEILSRFWNGRTKEAEGSGSADLEELRWKTKALHLPSTLKDEIVKVLHLQHRLRREGRVELSGTGDQELLDIARIDDDILREGPWIGSRHLAGIPSSNGIMLEDGKLFLWAWKEGKLEQIIIPTPEGFRILYGRLVTANVDSCGPPPTIVGKGEASKAEVEAWLTVNKDVWALAMKTARTLCIGVWPSLLQIRFLQDGRFVNKARMRHGFGRNDTLLGCEGAPEPLVRYIMAGKPMMWYRIPESFQPQFDPHRWWEADSDEYLRGTLSKCQALLDLQYGSRIEKASPMDIEWGDEEFSNDSAELFLYYVTDAMSRSAKTGYLLSCELAGVKPCDPLIRELDNLLDVLNKLLVNHPTTGIPIPLDLIPYTKIRPERAIRCVPVKSWNRCLPADADDMILIGVISCRMNDYIRDARTARAKQDTKDELNLLLSVHFYATLFYGSFDEDVHDNQDIAFHARLIGALHRLHQLIAERAPYVWPRLLDVGLIPPSIRVACARQYDYTPADRNADVRSHLEKMHVEL
;
A
#
# COMPACT_ATOMS: atom_id res chain seq x y z
N MET A 1 54.66 -30.64 23.63
CA MET A 1 54.22 -31.19 22.34
C MET A 1 53.13 -30.26 21.86
N GLU A 2 53.48 -29.49 20.85
CA GLU A 2 52.75 -28.36 20.30
C GLU A 2 51.42 -28.81 19.67
N SER A 3 50.36 -28.07 19.96
CA SER A 3 49.07 -28.13 19.29
C SER A 3 49.07 -27.05 18.21
N ASP A 4 49.24 -27.45 16.95
CA ASP A 4 49.17 -26.54 15.82
C ASP A 4 47.72 -26.17 15.49
N ASN A 5 47.50 -24.85 15.50
CA ASN A 5 46.34 -24.14 15.00
C ASN A 5 46.14 -24.38 13.49
N ILE A 6 45.00 -24.95 13.11
CA ILE A 6 44.43 -24.80 11.77
C ILE A 6 42.94 -24.44 11.92
N LEU A 7 42.67 -23.25 12.43
CA LEU A 7 41.46 -22.49 12.13
C LEU A 7 41.96 -21.24 11.40
N GLY A 8 42.14 -21.38 10.09
CA GLY A 8 42.37 -20.24 9.21
C GLY A 8 41.10 -19.43 9.13
N ASP A 9 41.20 -18.15 9.46
CA ASP A 9 40.19 -17.13 9.28
C ASP A 9 39.52 -17.24 7.92
N VAL A 10 38.23 -17.60 7.92
CA VAL A 10 37.29 -17.26 6.85
C VAL A 10 36.35 -16.19 7.41
N GLN A 11 36.94 -15.07 7.85
CA GLN A 11 36.26 -13.77 7.91
C GLN A 11 36.67 -12.99 6.65
N GLY A 12 36.15 -13.45 5.51
CA GLY A 12 36.15 -12.68 4.28
C GLY A 12 34.71 -12.26 4.02
N GLU A 13 34.26 -11.17 4.66
CA GLU A 13 33.06 -10.47 4.22
C GLU A 13 33.36 -9.94 2.80
N ASP A 14 32.76 -10.56 1.80
CA ASP A 14 32.91 -10.21 0.38
C ASP A 14 32.11 -8.93 0.10
N PRO A 15 32.75 -7.78 -0.19
CA PRO A 15 32.06 -6.52 -0.47
C PRO A 15 31.13 -6.62 -1.67
N ALA A 16 31.35 -7.58 -2.59
CA ALA A 16 30.44 -7.82 -3.72
C ALA A 16 29.17 -8.60 -3.32
N PHE A 17 29.20 -9.34 -2.20
CA PHE A 17 28.00 -9.94 -1.60
C PHE A 17 27.17 -8.88 -0.88
N GLU A 18 27.82 -7.97 -0.14
CA GLU A 18 27.16 -6.77 0.36
C GLU A 18 26.61 -5.91 -0.78
N ASP A 19 27.35 -5.66 -1.86
CA ASP A 19 26.88 -4.82 -2.98
C ASP A 19 25.69 -5.43 -3.74
N ALA A 20 25.63 -6.77 -3.88
CA ALA A 20 24.47 -7.48 -4.42
C ALA A 20 23.26 -7.44 -3.47
N MET A 21 23.49 -7.42 -2.15
CA MET A 21 22.46 -7.34 -1.11
C MET A 21 22.04 -5.90 -0.77
N ILE A 22 22.90 -4.90 -0.99
CA ILE A 22 22.67 -3.45 -0.87
C ILE A 22 21.73 -2.98 -1.98
N ARG A 23 21.78 -3.59 -3.17
CA ARG A 23 20.71 -3.46 -4.18
C ARG A 23 19.32 -3.91 -3.66
N PHE A 24 19.26 -4.62 -2.53
CA PHE A 24 18.07 -5.08 -1.83
C PHE A 24 17.98 -4.61 -0.37
N SER A 25 18.82 -3.66 0.08
CA SER A 25 18.82 -3.13 1.44
C SER A 25 18.45 -1.64 1.42
N PRO A 26 17.49 -1.17 2.23
CA PRO A 26 17.48 0.24 2.60
C PRO A 26 18.71 0.52 3.47
N ASP A 27 19.33 1.68 3.30
CA ASP A 27 20.28 2.21 4.27
C ASP A 27 19.62 2.23 5.66
N PRO A 28 20.36 2.01 6.75
CA PRO A 28 19.85 2.34 8.07
C PRO A 28 19.43 3.82 8.08
N PRO A 29 18.27 4.17 8.67
CA PRO A 29 17.79 5.54 8.67
C PRO A 29 18.87 6.44 9.24
N ARG A 30 19.32 7.42 8.45
CA ARG A 30 20.23 8.45 8.95
C ARG A 30 19.55 9.12 10.13
N THR A 31 20.10 8.95 11.33
CA THR A 31 19.71 9.73 12.50
C THR A 31 20.15 11.16 12.26
N TYR A 32 19.21 12.00 11.81
CA TYR A 32 19.42 13.43 11.69
C TYR A 32 19.46 14.04 13.08
N THR A 33 20.47 14.86 13.34
CA THR A 33 20.48 15.69 14.55
C THR A 33 19.32 16.69 14.50
N ARG A 34 18.83 17.11 15.67
CA ARG A 34 17.76 18.13 15.82
C ARG A 34 17.98 19.36 14.94
N THR A 35 19.25 19.77 14.80
CA THR A 35 19.69 20.91 13.98
C THR A 35 19.60 20.63 12.47
N GLN A 36 19.87 19.40 12.03
CA GLN A 36 19.74 18.99 10.62
C GLN A 36 18.27 18.87 10.19
N MET A 37 17.39 18.40 11.08
CA MET A 37 15.95 18.40 10.84
C MET A 37 15.35 19.81 10.79
N GLN A 38 15.87 20.74 11.60
CA GLN A 38 15.47 22.16 11.58
C GLN A 38 15.88 22.88 10.29
N ALA A 39 17.04 22.55 9.70
CA ALA A 39 17.51 23.13 8.44
C ALA A 39 16.77 22.57 7.19
N LEU A 40 16.34 21.30 7.22
CA LEU A 40 15.55 20.69 6.14
C LEU A 40 14.08 21.16 6.15
N ALA A 41 13.56 21.53 7.31
CA ALA A 41 12.17 21.93 7.47
C ALA A 41 11.87 23.31 6.84
N SER A 42 12.78 24.29 6.95
CA SER A 42 12.53 25.71 6.68
C SER A 42 12.05 26.11 5.27
N ASN A 43 12.07 25.20 4.28
CA ASN A 43 11.68 25.49 2.89
C ASN A 43 10.53 24.61 2.34
N GLY A 44 10.00 23.65 3.11
CA GLY A 44 9.43 22.42 2.53
C GLY A 44 8.12 22.51 1.73
N LEU A 45 7.23 23.49 1.95
CA LEU A 45 5.82 23.40 1.51
C LEU A 45 5.40 24.38 0.41
N ALA A 46 5.91 25.61 0.43
CA ALA A 46 5.93 26.46 -0.77
C ALA A 46 6.85 25.83 -1.83
N ALA A 47 8.01 25.31 -1.42
CA ALA A 47 8.84 24.51 -2.30
C ALA A 47 8.12 23.23 -2.73
N TYR A 48 7.29 22.56 -1.91
CA TYR A 48 6.50 21.41 -2.38
C TYR A 48 5.56 21.80 -3.52
N ALA A 49 4.79 22.88 -3.38
CA ALA A 49 3.86 23.31 -4.41
C ALA A 49 4.59 23.80 -5.68
N GLU A 50 5.69 24.55 -5.52
CA GLU A 50 6.53 25.02 -6.63
C GLU A 50 7.30 23.89 -7.32
N GLU A 51 7.86 22.95 -6.56
CA GLU A 51 8.56 21.74 -7.03
C GLU A 51 7.58 20.78 -7.71
N GLN A 52 6.34 20.63 -7.21
CA GLN A 52 5.28 19.89 -7.91
C GLN A 52 4.89 20.57 -9.22
N LEU A 53 4.68 21.88 -9.21
CA LEU A 53 4.38 22.64 -10.43
C LEU A 53 5.54 22.58 -11.42
N GLU A 54 6.79 22.56 -10.94
CA GLU A 54 7.98 22.43 -11.76
C GLU A 54 8.14 21.02 -12.34
N ILE A 55 7.97 19.96 -11.53
CA ILE A 55 7.99 18.56 -11.99
C ILE A 55 6.91 18.34 -13.05
N LEU A 56 5.67 18.78 -12.78
CA LEU A 56 4.57 18.68 -13.74
C LEU A 56 4.83 19.54 -14.98
N SER A 57 5.35 20.77 -14.82
CA SER A 57 5.68 21.63 -15.95
C SER A 57 6.78 21.02 -16.82
N ARG A 58 7.84 20.43 -16.24
CA ARG A 58 8.90 19.75 -17.00
C ARG A 58 8.36 18.55 -17.79
N PHE A 59 7.50 17.73 -17.19
CA PHE A 59 6.86 16.61 -17.87
C PHE A 59 5.98 17.06 -19.04
N TRP A 60 5.10 18.02 -18.79
CA TRP A 60 4.18 18.53 -19.82
C TRP A 60 4.90 19.32 -20.92
N ASN A 61 5.97 20.06 -20.59
CA ASN A 61 6.83 20.76 -21.55
C ASN A 61 7.66 19.79 -22.40
N GLY A 62 8.07 18.65 -21.84
CA GLY A 62 8.71 17.56 -22.59
C GLY A 62 7.75 16.95 -23.62
N ARG A 63 6.54 16.59 -23.18
CA ARG A 63 5.49 16.03 -24.06
C ARG A 63 4.98 17.01 -25.11
N THR A 64 4.90 18.30 -24.80
CA THR A 64 4.51 19.32 -25.80
C THR A 64 5.58 19.52 -26.87
N LYS A 65 6.86 19.46 -26.53
CA LYS A 65 7.94 19.49 -27.54
C LYS A 65 7.95 18.25 -28.44
N GLU A 66 7.61 17.08 -27.90
CA GLU A 66 7.43 15.85 -28.69
C GLU A 66 6.18 15.92 -29.59
N ALA A 67 5.08 16.50 -29.09
CA ALA A 67 3.83 16.68 -29.85
C ALA A 67 3.92 17.80 -30.91
N GLU A 68 4.70 18.85 -30.67
CA GLU A 68 5.01 19.90 -31.67
C GLU A 68 5.80 19.33 -32.86
N GLY A 69 6.51 18.22 -32.67
CA GLY A 69 7.16 17.46 -33.75
C GLY A 69 6.23 16.50 -34.51
N SER A 70 5.08 16.11 -33.95
CA SER A 70 4.17 15.10 -34.54
C SER A 70 2.96 15.69 -35.26
N GLY A 71 2.68 16.99 -35.10
CA GLY A 71 1.72 17.76 -35.89
C GLY A 71 0.30 17.19 -35.94
N SER A 72 -0.47 17.27 -34.84
CA SER A 72 -1.92 16.98 -34.87
C SER A 72 -2.64 17.47 -33.61
N ALA A 73 -3.98 17.47 -33.66
CA ALA A 73 -4.99 17.88 -32.69
C ALA A 73 -4.82 17.42 -31.21
N ASP A 74 -3.83 16.57 -30.92
CA ASP A 74 -3.48 16.10 -29.58
C ASP A 74 -3.08 17.23 -28.62
N LEU A 75 -2.58 18.36 -29.14
CA LEU A 75 -2.19 19.52 -28.33
C LEU A 75 -3.37 20.23 -27.66
N GLU A 76 -4.54 20.30 -28.30
CA GLU A 76 -5.75 20.88 -27.69
C GLU A 76 -6.41 19.91 -26.71
N GLU A 77 -6.39 18.61 -27.02
CA GLU A 77 -6.90 17.57 -26.11
C GLU A 77 -6.03 17.44 -24.85
N LEU A 78 -4.70 17.51 -24.98
CA LEU A 78 -3.78 17.58 -23.85
C LEU A 78 -4.06 18.80 -22.98
N ARG A 79 -4.16 20.00 -23.58
CA ARG A 79 -4.45 21.26 -22.86
C ARG A 79 -5.81 21.23 -22.16
N TRP A 80 -6.81 20.58 -22.76
CA TRP A 80 -8.12 20.39 -22.15
C TRP A 80 -8.07 19.41 -20.96
N LYS A 81 -7.34 18.28 -21.09
CA LYS A 81 -7.09 17.34 -19.99
C LYS A 81 -6.29 17.95 -18.84
N THR A 82 -5.37 18.88 -19.10
CA THR A 82 -4.68 19.66 -18.05
C THR A 82 -5.60 20.67 -17.36
N LYS A 83 -6.68 21.12 -18.02
CA LYS A 83 -7.68 22.05 -17.47
C LYS A 83 -8.72 21.35 -16.59
N ALA A 84 -8.87 20.02 -16.70
CA ALA A 84 -9.79 19.20 -15.93
C ALA A 84 -9.21 18.78 -14.55
N LEU A 85 -8.60 19.73 -13.83
CA LEU A 85 -8.35 19.60 -12.38
C LEU A 85 -9.72 19.61 -11.66
N HIS A 86 -10.27 18.46 -11.32
CA HIS A 86 -11.46 18.36 -10.47
C HIS A 86 -11.09 18.42 -8.98
N LEU A 87 -10.43 19.50 -8.57
CA LEU A 87 -10.50 20.00 -7.21
C LEU A 87 -10.96 21.47 -7.32
N PRO A 88 -12.00 21.89 -6.57
CA PRO A 88 -12.32 23.31 -6.47
C PRO A 88 -11.05 24.10 -6.13
N SER A 89 -10.76 25.19 -6.84
CA SER A 89 -9.56 26.02 -6.63
C SER A 89 -9.42 26.43 -5.15
N THR A 90 -10.55 26.66 -4.51
CA THR A 90 -10.69 26.88 -3.06
C THR A 90 -10.09 25.75 -2.23
N LEU A 91 -10.45 24.48 -2.48
CA LEU A 91 -9.96 23.35 -1.68
C LEU A 91 -8.43 23.19 -1.81
N LYS A 92 -7.88 23.34 -3.01
CA LYS A 92 -6.43 23.28 -3.23
C LYS A 92 -5.68 24.39 -2.47
N ASP A 93 -6.20 25.62 -2.53
CA ASP A 93 -5.62 26.76 -1.82
C ASP A 93 -5.74 26.63 -0.30
N GLU A 94 -6.84 26.06 0.20
CA GLU A 94 -7.05 25.81 1.63
C GLU A 94 -6.07 24.76 2.17
N ILE A 95 -5.85 23.67 1.43
CA ILE A 95 -4.88 22.63 1.81
C ILE A 95 -3.47 23.22 1.92
N VAL A 96 -3.05 24.02 0.92
CA VAL A 96 -1.72 24.65 0.93
C VAL A 96 -1.54 25.59 2.14
N LYS A 97 -2.57 26.31 2.55
CA LYS A 97 -2.52 27.26 3.69
C LYS A 97 -2.49 26.56 5.04
N VAL A 98 -3.31 25.52 5.19
CA VAL A 98 -3.40 24.66 6.37
C VAL A 98 -2.06 23.96 6.64
N LEU A 99 -1.39 23.47 5.59
CA LEU A 99 -0.07 22.86 5.68
C LEU A 99 1.05 23.88 6.03
N HIS A 100 0.96 25.12 5.55
CA HIS A 100 1.88 26.20 5.93
C HIS A 100 1.77 26.57 7.42
N LEU A 101 0.56 26.60 7.98
CA LEU A 101 0.33 26.89 9.40
C LEU A 101 1.02 25.86 10.28
N GLN A 102 0.85 24.56 9.97
CA GLN A 102 1.48 23.48 10.74
C GLN A 102 3.00 23.56 10.69
N HIS A 103 3.56 23.91 9.54
CA HIS A 103 4.99 24.16 9.38
C HIS A 103 5.50 25.30 10.29
N ARG A 104 4.76 26.42 10.33
CA ARG A 104 5.06 27.57 11.19
C ARG A 104 5.04 27.20 12.68
N LEU A 105 3.99 26.51 13.13
CA LEU A 105 3.80 26.07 14.52
C LEU A 105 4.95 25.16 14.99
N ARG A 106 5.44 24.29 14.09
CA ARG A 106 6.61 23.44 14.34
C ARG A 106 7.91 24.26 14.46
N ARG A 107 8.11 25.27 13.60
CA ARG A 107 9.27 26.17 13.64
C ARG A 107 9.36 26.91 14.98
N GLU A 108 8.22 27.25 15.55
CA GLU A 108 8.10 28.00 16.81
C GLU A 108 8.25 27.11 18.05
N GLY A 109 8.47 25.79 17.88
CA GLY A 109 8.64 24.86 19.01
C GLY A 109 7.36 24.65 19.82
N ARG A 110 6.20 25.02 19.27
CA ARG A 110 4.90 24.96 19.96
C ARG A 110 4.19 23.61 19.78
N VAL A 111 4.86 22.65 19.13
CA VAL A 111 4.36 21.30 18.89
C VAL A 111 5.50 20.31 19.18
N GLU A 112 5.33 19.44 20.16
CA GLU A 112 6.30 18.37 20.50
C GLU A 112 5.86 17.03 19.89
N LEU A 113 6.84 16.24 19.45
CA LEU A 113 6.65 14.84 19.08
C LEU A 113 6.59 14.03 20.37
N SER A 114 5.50 13.30 20.62
CA SER A 114 5.49 12.33 21.73
C SER A 114 6.43 11.18 21.38
N GLY A 115 7.57 11.12 22.06
CA GLY A 115 8.63 10.13 21.86
C GLY A 115 8.33 8.71 22.36
N THR A 116 7.06 8.32 22.50
CA THR A 116 6.72 6.93 22.80
C THR A 116 6.64 6.16 21.49
N GLY A 117 7.50 5.14 21.34
CA GLY A 117 7.72 4.34 20.13
C GLY A 117 6.52 3.58 19.56
N ASP A 118 5.30 3.91 19.97
CA ASP A 118 4.07 3.51 19.30
C ASP A 118 3.34 4.79 18.87
N GLN A 119 3.41 5.08 17.56
CA GLN A 119 2.80 6.22 16.86
C GLN A 119 3.52 7.57 17.01
N GLU A 120 4.29 7.93 15.98
CA GLU A 120 4.64 9.32 15.63
C GLU A 120 3.37 10.11 15.26
N LEU A 121 2.51 10.38 16.25
CA LEU A 121 1.38 11.28 16.09
C LEU A 121 1.72 12.63 16.70
N LEU A 122 1.36 13.67 15.97
CA LEU A 122 1.30 15.02 16.50
C LEU A 122 0.16 15.05 17.54
N ASP A 123 0.45 15.36 18.81
CA ASP A 123 -0.59 15.65 19.81
C ASP A 123 -1.15 17.05 19.56
N ILE A 124 -1.93 17.20 18.48
CA ILE A 124 -2.53 18.48 18.03
C ILE A 124 -3.46 19.05 19.12
N ALA A 125 -3.94 18.22 20.05
CA ALA A 125 -4.73 18.67 21.20
C ALA A 125 -3.94 19.58 22.15
N ARG A 126 -2.60 19.68 22.01
CA ARG A 126 -1.73 20.60 22.76
C ARG A 126 -1.46 21.92 22.06
N ILE A 127 -1.94 22.12 20.83
CA ILE A 127 -1.81 23.40 20.13
C ILE A 127 -2.89 24.33 20.67
N ASP A 128 -2.46 25.40 21.31
CA ASP A 128 -3.37 26.40 21.89
C ASP A 128 -4.22 27.05 20.79
N ASP A 129 -5.54 27.09 21.00
CA ASP A 129 -6.54 27.56 20.01
C ASP A 129 -6.24 29.01 19.57
N ASP A 130 -5.61 29.81 20.43
CA ASP A 130 -5.24 31.20 20.16
C ASP A 130 -4.16 31.33 19.06
N ILE A 131 -3.33 30.32 18.86
CA ILE A 131 -2.25 30.35 17.85
C ILE A 131 -2.79 30.04 16.44
N LEU A 132 -3.88 29.28 16.37
CA LEU A 132 -4.67 29.14 15.14
C LEU A 132 -5.26 30.52 14.77
N ARG A 133 -5.85 31.22 15.76
CA ARG A 133 -6.50 32.53 15.58
C ARG A 133 -5.55 33.66 15.12
N GLU A 134 -4.29 33.65 15.53
CA GLU A 134 -3.28 34.66 15.14
C GLU A 134 -2.81 34.56 13.67
N GLY A 135 -3.29 33.58 12.89
CA GLY A 135 -3.09 33.54 11.45
C GLY A 135 -3.89 34.65 10.74
N PRO A 136 -3.28 35.56 9.95
CA PRO A 136 -3.98 36.66 9.27
C PRO A 136 -5.09 36.24 8.28
N TRP A 137 -5.24 34.94 8.01
CA TRP A 137 -6.27 34.34 7.17
C TRP A 137 -7.49 33.81 7.96
N ILE A 138 -7.31 33.44 9.23
CA ILE A 138 -8.41 33.26 10.19
C ILE A 138 -9.00 34.63 10.52
N GLY A 139 -8.12 35.63 10.70
CA GLY A 139 -8.48 37.04 10.90
C GLY A 139 -9.31 37.69 9.79
N SER A 140 -9.11 37.32 8.52
CA SER A 140 -9.86 37.92 7.40
C SER A 140 -11.23 37.29 7.14
N ARG A 141 -11.48 36.06 7.62
CA ARG A 141 -12.84 35.49 7.73
C ARG A 141 -13.54 35.86 9.04
N HIS A 142 -12.78 36.18 10.08
CA HIS A 142 -13.25 36.71 11.37
C HIS A 142 -14.12 37.98 11.25
N LEU A 143 -14.06 38.70 10.12
CA LEU A 143 -14.82 39.93 9.88
C LEU A 143 -16.02 39.75 8.95
N ALA A 144 -16.22 38.56 8.36
CA ALA A 144 -17.37 38.26 7.51
C ALA A 144 -18.43 37.52 8.34
N GLY A 145 -19.02 38.24 9.29
CA GLY A 145 -20.13 37.74 10.09
C GLY A 145 -21.25 37.20 9.20
N ILE A 146 -21.51 35.89 9.39
CA ILE A 146 -22.66 35.03 9.07
C ILE A 146 -22.09 33.71 8.50
N PRO A 147 -22.15 32.59 9.26
CA PRO A 147 -21.81 31.28 8.74
C PRO A 147 -22.76 30.97 7.58
N SER A 148 -22.24 30.89 6.35
CA SER A 148 -23.04 30.32 5.26
C SER A 148 -23.15 28.81 5.49
N SER A 149 -24.33 28.23 5.26
CA SER A 149 -24.57 26.78 5.22
C SER A 149 -23.62 26.03 4.27
N ASN A 150 -23.00 26.76 3.34
CA ASN A 150 -22.03 26.30 2.36
C ASN A 150 -20.57 26.21 2.86
N GLY A 151 -20.26 26.71 4.06
CA GLY A 151 -18.91 26.66 4.63
C GLY A 151 -18.56 25.28 5.21
N ILE A 152 -17.41 24.72 4.80
CA ILE A 152 -16.85 23.47 5.38
C ILE A 152 -15.87 23.73 6.53
N MET A 153 -15.56 24.99 6.84
CA MET A 153 -14.49 25.39 7.74
C MET A 153 -14.91 26.56 8.61
N LEU A 154 -14.75 26.40 9.92
CA LEU A 154 -14.98 27.43 10.93
C LEU A 154 -13.94 28.55 10.81
N GLU A 155 -14.22 29.65 11.49
CA GLU A 155 -13.28 30.77 11.60
C GLU A 155 -11.92 30.33 12.14
N ASP A 156 -11.85 29.32 13.02
CA ASP A 156 -10.61 28.80 13.60
C ASP A 156 -9.90 27.72 12.73
N GLY A 157 -10.37 27.48 11.51
CA GLY A 157 -9.80 26.49 10.59
C GLY A 157 -10.27 25.05 10.84
N LYS A 158 -11.14 24.82 11.83
CA LYS A 158 -11.71 23.49 12.07
C LYS A 158 -12.72 23.14 10.99
N LEU A 159 -12.60 21.95 10.43
CA LEU A 159 -13.59 21.46 9.48
C LEU A 159 -14.87 21.07 10.24
N PHE A 160 -16.02 21.42 9.68
CA PHE A 160 -17.29 21.11 10.29
C PHE A 160 -18.35 20.71 9.28
N LEU A 161 -19.40 20.07 9.79
CA LEU A 161 -20.63 19.81 9.07
C LEU A 161 -21.82 20.08 10.01
N TRP A 162 -22.94 20.53 9.45
CA TRP A 162 -24.19 20.57 10.20
C TRP A 162 -24.95 19.26 10.00
N ALA A 163 -25.46 18.72 11.10
CA ALA A 163 -26.22 17.50 11.11
C ALA A 163 -27.30 17.58 12.19
N TRP A 164 -28.49 17.07 11.91
CA TRP A 164 -29.44 16.69 12.95
C TRP A 164 -28.91 15.45 13.64
N LYS A 165 -28.64 15.56 14.94
CA LYS A 165 -28.30 14.45 15.81
C LYS A 165 -29.38 14.32 16.87
N GLU A 166 -30.03 13.16 16.93
CA GLU A 166 -31.11 12.89 17.91
C GLU A 166 -32.21 13.98 17.88
N GLY A 167 -32.58 14.43 16.67
CA GLY A 167 -33.59 15.46 16.46
C GLY A 167 -33.15 16.90 16.76
N LYS A 168 -31.85 17.14 16.99
CA LYS A 168 -31.29 18.49 17.19
C LYS A 168 -30.23 18.83 16.15
N LEU A 169 -30.37 19.99 15.51
CA LEU A 169 -29.37 20.51 14.59
C LEU A 169 -28.11 20.91 15.37
N GLU A 170 -27.00 20.22 15.10
CA GLU A 170 -25.71 20.45 15.73
C GLU A 170 -24.59 20.54 14.71
N GLN A 171 -23.53 21.22 15.10
CA GLN A 171 -22.31 21.31 14.32
C GLN A 171 -21.36 20.18 14.75
N ILE A 172 -21.10 19.23 13.85
CA ILE A 172 -20.13 18.16 14.08
C ILE A 172 -18.77 18.65 13.60
N ILE A 173 -17.87 18.87 14.56
CA ILE A 173 -16.49 19.26 14.29
C ILE A 173 -15.65 18.02 13.96
N ILE A 174 -14.99 18.05 12.81
CA ILE A 174 -14.00 17.06 12.43
C ILE A 174 -12.71 17.41 13.18
N PRO A 175 -12.15 16.49 13.99
CA PRO A 175 -10.90 16.76 14.67
C PRO A 175 -9.80 17.14 13.67
N THR A 176 -9.00 18.14 14.05
CA THR A 176 -7.98 18.74 13.20
C THR A 176 -7.02 17.71 12.56
N PRO A 177 -6.43 16.75 13.29
CA PRO A 177 -5.53 15.76 12.68
C PRO A 177 -6.18 14.97 11.53
N GLU A 178 -7.43 14.59 11.70
CA GLU A 178 -8.22 13.79 10.77
C GLU A 178 -8.59 14.60 9.53
N GLY A 179 -9.03 15.85 9.73
CA GLY A 179 -9.29 16.79 8.65
C GLY A 179 -8.06 17.01 7.78
N PHE A 180 -6.92 17.32 8.40
CA PHE A 180 -5.64 17.49 7.71
C PHE A 180 -5.23 16.24 6.93
N ARG A 181 -5.36 15.05 7.53
CA ARG A 181 -5.00 13.78 6.93
C ARG A 181 -5.85 13.46 5.70
N ILE A 182 -7.17 13.67 5.78
CA ILE A 182 -8.10 13.49 4.66
C ILE A 182 -7.74 14.46 3.52
N LEU A 183 -7.59 15.73 3.84
CA LEU A 183 -7.22 16.78 2.91
C LEU A 183 -5.89 16.49 2.20
N TYR A 184 -4.87 16.09 2.97
CA TYR A 184 -3.59 15.66 2.43
C TYR A 184 -3.73 14.48 1.46
N GLY A 185 -4.51 13.45 1.83
CA GLY A 185 -4.79 12.32 0.95
C GLY A 185 -5.39 12.75 -0.38
N ARG A 186 -6.39 13.63 -0.36
CA ARG A 186 -7.05 14.15 -1.57
C ARG A 186 -6.08 14.94 -2.44
N LEU A 187 -5.23 15.78 -1.85
CA LEU A 187 -4.22 16.53 -2.58
C LEU A 187 -3.21 15.61 -3.28
N VAL A 188 -2.68 14.61 -2.56
CA VAL A 188 -1.70 13.68 -3.16
C VAL A 188 -2.34 12.86 -4.26
N THR A 189 -3.55 12.32 -4.06
CA THR A 189 -4.26 11.58 -5.11
C THR A 189 -4.44 12.45 -6.36
N ALA A 190 -4.85 13.71 -6.23
CA ALA A 190 -5.01 14.61 -7.36
C ALA A 190 -3.67 14.94 -8.07
N ASN A 191 -2.57 15.07 -7.32
CA ASN A 191 -1.25 15.26 -7.92
C ASN A 191 -0.79 14.02 -8.70
N VAL A 192 -1.03 12.83 -8.16
CA VAL A 192 -0.75 11.56 -8.84
C VAL A 192 -1.62 11.40 -10.09
N ASP A 193 -2.91 11.75 -10.01
CA ASP A 193 -3.81 11.76 -11.19
C ASP A 193 -3.34 12.73 -12.27
N SER A 194 -2.71 13.85 -11.87
CA SER A 194 -2.16 14.84 -12.80
C SER A 194 -0.93 14.34 -13.58
N CYS A 195 -0.34 13.20 -13.19
CA CYS A 195 0.68 12.51 -13.99
C CYS A 195 0.10 11.86 -15.26
N GLY A 196 -1.23 11.77 -15.34
CA GLY A 196 -1.93 11.05 -16.40
C GLY A 196 -2.00 9.54 -16.12
N PRO A 197 -2.81 8.81 -16.90
CA PRO A 197 -2.93 7.37 -16.76
C PRO A 197 -1.60 6.67 -17.11
N PRO A 198 -1.32 5.51 -16.51
CA PRO A 198 -0.17 4.70 -16.91
C PRO A 198 -0.20 4.33 -18.40
N PRO A 199 0.93 4.37 -19.12
CA PRO A 199 0.99 4.00 -20.54
C PRO A 199 0.85 2.49 -20.75
N THR A 200 0.56 2.07 -21.98
CA THR A 200 0.44 0.64 -22.31
C THR A 200 1.79 -0.08 -22.24
N ILE A 201 1.85 -1.19 -21.50
CA ILE A 201 3.09 -1.98 -21.26
C ILE A 201 3.43 -2.92 -22.44
N VAL A 202 2.46 -3.19 -23.32
CA VAL A 202 2.57 -4.22 -24.37
C VAL A 202 3.27 -3.75 -25.64
N GLY A 203 3.58 -2.47 -25.74
CA GLY A 203 4.41 -1.96 -26.83
C GLY A 203 5.73 -2.73 -26.99
N LYS A 204 6.16 -2.88 -28.24
CA LYS A 204 7.45 -3.50 -28.59
C LYS A 204 8.47 -2.40 -28.90
N GLY A 205 9.70 -2.61 -28.46
CA GLY A 205 10.85 -1.74 -28.80
C GLY A 205 11.11 -0.62 -27.80
N GLU A 206 12.14 0.17 -28.09
CA GLU A 206 12.70 1.17 -27.16
C GLU A 206 11.75 2.34 -26.92
N ALA A 207 10.91 2.70 -27.91
CA ALA A 207 9.94 3.80 -27.76
C ALA A 207 8.90 3.53 -26.67
N SER A 208 8.34 2.32 -26.61
CA SER A 208 7.39 1.93 -25.55
C SER A 208 8.07 1.88 -24.19
N LYS A 209 9.31 1.36 -24.12
CA LYS A 209 10.09 1.35 -22.88
C LYS A 209 10.36 2.78 -22.39
N ALA A 210 10.75 3.70 -23.27
CA ALA A 210 11.02 5.09 -22.95
C ALA A 210 9.77 5.83 -22.42
N GLU A 211 8.60 5.56 -23.00
CA GLU A 211 7.34 6.12 -22.52
C GLU A 211 7.00 5.62 -21.10
N VAL A 212 7.13 4.31 -20.86
CA VAL A 212 6.93 3.72 -19.53
C VAL A 212 7.96 4.29 -18.53
N GLU A 213 9.22 4.41 -18.91
CA GLU A 213 10.28 4.99 -18.09
C GLU A 213 10.02 6.46 -17.73
N ALA A 214 9.54 7.26 -18.68
CA ALA A 214 9.16 8.65 -18.45
C ALA A 214 8.01 8.74 -17.44
N TRP A 215 6.98 7.91 -17.57
CA TRP A 215 5.88 7.88 -16.60
C TRP A 215 6.35 7.41 -15.22
N LEU A 216 7.16 6.35 -15.15
CA LEU A 216 7.71 5.82 -13.89
C LEU A 216 8.54 6.88 -13.15
N THR A 217 9.35 7.65 -13.88
CA THR A 217 10.17 8.72 -13.30
C THR A 217 9.30 9.79 -12.65
N VAL A 218 8.30 10.31 -13.38
CA VAL A 218 7.42 11.36 -12.85
C VAL A 218 6.57 10.84 -11.69
N ASN A 219 6.00 9.64 -11.83
CA ASN A 219 5.21 9.04 -10.76
C ASN A 219 6.05 8.81 -9.49
N LYS A 220 7.29 8.32 -9.65
CA LYS A 220 8.26 8.18 -8.55
C LYS A 220 8.53 9.52 -7.87
N ASP A 221 8.81 10.59 -8.63
CA ASP A 221 9.11 11.91 -8.08
C ASP A 221 7.93 12.50 -7.30
N VAL A 222 6.71 12.36 -7.83
CA VAL A 222 5.48 12.78 -7.13
C VAL A 222 5.28 12.01 -5.84
N TRP A 223 5.45 10.68 -5.85
CA TRP A 223 5.35 9.86 -4.65
C TRP A 223 6.45 10.12 -3.63
N ALA A 224 7.70 10.29 -4.08
CA ALA A 224 8.83 10.62 -3.22
C ALA A 224 8.58 11.94 -2.48
N LEU A 225 8.07 12.93 -3.21
CA LEU A 225 7.74 14.21 -2.62
C LEU A 225 6.54 14.10 -1.67
N ALA A 226 5.50 13.35 -2.04
CA ALA A 226 4.37 13.06 -1.15
C ALA A 226 4.88 12.44 0.16
N MET A 227 5.68 11.37 0.12
CA MET A 227 6.25 10.70 1.30
C MET A 227 7.09 11.65 2.17
N LYS A 228 7.94 12.48 1.55
CA LYS A 228 8.73 13.51 2.25
C LYS A 228 7.83 14.49 2.98
N THR A 229 6.76 14.94 2.33
CA THR A 229 5.77 15.85 2.90
C THR A 229 4.96 15.19 4.02
N ALA A 230 4.52 13.94 3.85
CA ALA A 230 3.83 13.19 4.91
C ALA A 230 4.68 13.08 6.18
N ARG A 231 5.99 12.78 6.03
CA ARG A 231 6.95 12.74 7.14
C ARG A 231 7.15 14.12 7.78
N THR A 232 7.27 15.15 6.97
CA THR A 232 7.45 16.54 7.44
C THR A 232 6.23 17.05 8.21
N LEU A 233 5.04 16.62 7.80
CA LEU A 233 3.77 16.99 8.42
C LEU A 233 3.30 16.02 9.50
N CYS A 234 4.03 14.92 9.73
CA CYS A 234 3.64 13.87 10.67
C CYS A 234 2.20 13.39 10.46
N ILE A 235 1.83 13.14 9.20
CA ILE A 235 0.47 12.69 8.83
C ILE A 235 0.10 11.35 9.48
N GLY A 236 1.09 10.56 9.90
CA GLY A 236 0.91 9.23 10.45
C GLY A 236 0.44 8.23 9.39
N VAL A 237 -0.56 7.42 9.73
CA VAL A 237 -1.13 6.43 8.80
C VAL A 237 -1.89 7.14 7.69
N TRP A 238 -1.51 6.90 6.43
CA TRP A 238 -2.17 7.51 5.28
C TRP A 238 -3.67 7.17 5.21
N PRO A 239 -4.50 8.06 4.63
CA PRO A 239 -5.86 7.71 4.26
C PRO A 239 -5.91 6.44 3.43
N SER A 240 -6.90 5.59 3.69
CA SER A 240 -7.05 4.28 3.05
C SER A 240 -7.06 4.39 1.54
N LEU A 241 -7.75 5.40 1.00
CA LEU A 241 -7.79 5.64 -0.45
C LEU A 241 -6.45 6.10 -1.03
N LEU A 242 -5.63 6.83 -0.27
CA LEU A 242 -4.27 7.15 -0.69
C LEU A 242 -3.41 5.88 -0.72
N GLN A 243 -3.57 5.00 0.29
CA GLN A 243 -2.89 3.69 0.29
C GLN A 243 -3.32 2.85 -0.91
N ILE A 244 -4.62 2.79 -1.22
CA ILE A 244 -5.12 2.06 -2.38
C ILE A 244 -4.59 2.65 -3.68
N ARG A 245 -4.50 3.98 -3.81
CA ARG A 245 -3.87 4.58 -4.99
C ARG A 245 -2.40 4.18 -5.12
N PHE A 246 -1.66 4.15 -4.02
CA PHE A 246 -0.29 3.63 -4.01
C PHE A 246 -0.21 2.18 -4.50
N LEU A 247 -1.17 1.33 -4.10
CA LEU A 247 -1.27 -0.06 -4.57
C LEU A 247 -1.56 -0.16 -6.08
N GLN A 248 -2.44 0.69 -6.61
CA GLN A 248 -2.75 0.74 -8.06
C GLN A 248 -1.51 1.10 -8.88
N ASP A 249 -0.80 2.16 -8.49
CA ASP A 249 0.42 2.58 -9.18
C ASP A 249 1.52 1.52 -9.02
N GLY A 250 1.64 0.94 -7.82
CA GLY A 250 2.59 -0.14 -7.53
C GLY A 250 2.36 -1.40 -8.38
N ARG A 251 1.11 -1.75 -8.65
CA ARG A 251 0.76 -2.85 -9.56
C ARG A 251 1.25 -2.57 -10.98
N PHE A 252 1.03 -1.36 -11.48
CA PHE A 252 1.56 -0.96 -12.78
C PHE A 252 3.09 -1.04 -12.83
N VAL A 253 3.76 -0.53 -11.78
CA VAL A 253 5.20 -0.64 -11.62
C VAL A 253 5.65 -2.10 -11.73
N ASN A 254 4.99 -3.03 -11.05
CA ASN A 254 5.34 -4.45 -11.15
C ASN A 254 5.23 -4.99 -12.58
N LYS A 255 4.13 -4.70 -13.29
CA LYS A 255 3.98 -5.09 -14.70
C LYS A 255 5.11 -4.49 -15.57
N ALA A 256 5.46 -3.23 -15.35
CA ALA A 256 6.53 -2.56 -16.09
C ALA A 256 7.90 -3.19 -15.79
N ARG A 257 8.17 -3.54 -14.53
CA ARG A 257 9.38 -4.26 -14.11
C ARG A 257 9.46 -5.66 -14.72
N MET A 258 8.34 -6.40 -14.75
CA MET A 258 8.24 -7.71 -15.41
C MET A 258 8.62 -7.61 -16.89
N ARG A 259 8.04 -6.63 -17.58
CA ARG A 259 8.20 -6.45 -19.03
C ARG A 259 9.59 -5.92 -19.39
N HIS A 260 9.95 -4.77 -18.86
CA HIS A 260 11.10 -3.98 -19.30
C HIS A 260 12.34 -4.13 -18.40
N GLY A 261 12.21 -4.78 -17.24
CA GLY A 261 13.34 -5.02 -16.35
C GLY A 261 13.76 -3.81 -15.51
N PHE A 262 12.86 -2.85 -15.27
CA PHE A 262 13.16 -1.71 -14.41
C PHE A 262 13.55 -2.15 -12.98
N GLY A 263 14.54 -1.47 -12.40
CA GLY A 263 14.96 -1.72 -11.03
C GLY A 263 13.91 -1.27 -10.02
N ARG A 264 13.93 -1.83 -8.81
CA ARG A 264 13.06 -1.35 -7.72
C ARG A 264 13.32 0.12 -7.40
N ASN A 265 14.60 0.50 -7.35
CA ASN A 265 15.06 1.84 -6.99
C ASN A 265 14.69 2.91 -8.03
N ASP A 266 14.33 2.50 -9.24
CA ASP A 266 13.92 3.40 -10.33
C ASP A 266 12.41 3.68 -10.30
N THR A 267 11.71 3.20 -9.28
CA THR A 267 10.24 3.24 -9.20
C THR A 267 9.77 3.69 -7.82
N LEU A 268 8.47 3.96 -7.67
CA LEU A 268 7.86 4.33 -6.39
C LEU A 268 8.10 3.30 -5.25
N LEU A 269 8.37 2.04 -5.60
CA LEU A 269 8.64 0.95 -4.64
C LEU A 269 10.02 1.04 -3.98
N GLY A 270 10.92 1.84 -4.57
CA GLY A 270 12.24 2.15 -4.05
C GLY A 270 12.33 3.53 -3.40
N CYS A 271 11.23 4.28 -3.31
CA CYS A 271 11.23 5.58 -2.65
C CYS A 271 11.49 5.45 -1.15
N GLU A 272 12.33 6.35 -0.63
CA GLU A 272 12.58 6.43 0.80
C GLU A 272 11.30 6.87 1.53
N GLY A 273 10.85 6.06 2.50
CA GLY A 273 9.61 6.30 3.24
C GLY A 273 8.37 5.69 2.61
N ALA A 274 8.50 4.86 1.56
CA ALA A 274 7.40 4.06 1.06
C ALA A 274 6.86 3.13 2.17
N PRO A 275 5.54 3.06 2.40
CA PRO A 275 4.99 2.21 3.47
C PRO A 275 5.30 0.73 3.22
N GLU A 276 6.17 0.16 4.05
CA GLU A 276 6.64 -1.23 3.91
C GLU A 276 5.49 -2.25 3.80
N PRO A 277 4.37 -2.16 4.56
CA PRO A 277 3.23 -3.07 4.37
C PRO A 277 2.66 -3.05 2.95
N LEU A 278 2.58 -1.87 2.32
CA LEU A 278 2.07 -1.71 0.96
C LEU A 278 3.08 -2.20 -0.07
N VAL A 279 4.37 -1.85 0.10
CA VAL A 279 5.45 -2.31 -0.78
C VAL A 279 5.52 -3.84 -0.77
N ARG A 280 5.48 -4.48 0.40
CA ARG A 280 5.43 -5.94 0.49
C ARG A 280 4.20 -6.51 -0.17
N TYR A 281 3.05 -5.87 -0.01
CA TYR A 281 1.83 -6.34 -0.65
C TYR A 281 1.91 -6.31 -2.16
N ILE A 282 2.39 -5.21 -2.73
CA ILE A 282 2.65 -5.08 -4.17
C ILE A 282 3.65 -6.15 -4.60
N MET A 283 4.73 -6.32 -3.85
CA MET A 283 5.77 -7.30 -4.11
C MET A 283 5.39 -8.74 -3.70
N ALA A 284 4.11 -9.06 -3.49
CA ALA A 284 3.63 -10.40 -3.11
C ALA A 284 4.45 -11.08 -1.99
N GLY A 285 4.98 -10.26 -1.09
CA GLY A 285 5.74 -10.70 0.07
C GLY A 285 4.82 -11.07 1.23
N LYS A 286 5.37 -11.83 2.17
CA LYS A 286 4.67 -12.21 3.40
C LYS A 286 4.15 -10.96 4.15
N PRO A 287 2.89 -10.96 4.61
CA PRO A 287 2.31 -9.83 5.31
C PRO A 287 3.14 -9.36 6.51
N MET A 288 3.31 -8.05 6.65
CA MET A 288 4.00 -7.46 7.80
C MET A 288 3.34 -7.81 9.14
N MET A 289 2.02 -8.03 9.13
CA MET A 289 1.25 -8.37 10.34
C MET A 289 1.71 -9.68 10.97
N TRP A 290 2.21 -10.63 10.16
CA TRP A 290 2.70 -11.92 10.66
C TRP A 290 3.90 -11.77 11.60
N TYR A 291 4.65 -10.68 11.49
CA TYR A 291 5.80 -10.40 12.37
C TYR A 291 5.43 -9.56 13.60
N ARG A 292 4.15 -9.17 13.73
CA ARG A 292 3.64 -8.39 14.87
C ARG A 292 2.93 -9.25 15.91
N ILE A 293 2.62 -10.51 15.58
CA ILE A 293 2.05 -11.47 16.51
C ILE A 293 3.16 -12.18 17.32
N PRO A 294 2.86 -12.79 18.49
CA PRO A 294 3.88 -13.43 19.31
C PRO A 294 4.60 -14.56 18.54
N GLU A 295 5.91 -14.72 18.76
CA GLU A 295 6.78 -15.66 18.03
C GLU A 295 6.24 -17.10 17.99
N SER A 296 5.58 -17.54 19.06
CA SER A 296 4.96 -18.88 19.13
C SER A 296 3.87 -19.12 18.08
N PHE A 297 3.25 -18.04 17.59
CA PHE A 297 2.20 -18.05 16.57
C PHE A 297 2.71 -17.58 15.21
N GLN A 298 3.96 -17.14 15.08
CA GLN A 298 4.52 -16.74 13.79
C GLN A 298 4.76 -17.97 12.92
N PRO A 299 4.62 -17.87 11.58
CA PRO A 299 4.98 -18.96 10.68
C PRO A 299 6.47 -19.28 10.84
N GLN A 300 6.77 -20.51 11.27
CA GLN A 300 8.15 -20.97 11.32
C GLN A 300 8.62 -21.34 9.93
N PHE A 301 9.90 -21.11 9.64
CA PHE A 301 10.48 -21.50 8.36
C PHE A 301 10.83 -22.98 8.38
N ASP A 302 10.23 -23.75 7.49
CA ASP A 302 10.66 -25.12 7.19
C ASP A 302 11.04 -25.22 5.70
N PRO A 303 12.34 -25.31 5.36
CA PRO A 303 12.77 -25.44 3.98
C PRO A 303 12.34 -26.77 3.33
N HIS A 304 11.93 -27.76 4.12
CA HIS A 304 11.47 -29.06 3.66
C HIS A 304 9.94 -29.18 3.62
N ARG A 305 9.18 -28.20 4.12
CA ARG A 305 7.70 -28.23 4.12
C ARG A 305 7.05 -26.91 3.75
N TRP A 306 7.79 -25.96 3.19
CA TRP A 306 7.29 -24.61 2.87
C TRP A 306 6.05 -24.60 1.94
N TRP A 307 5.79 -25.66 1.17
CA TRP A 307 4.60 -25.76 0.32
C TRP A 307 3.30 -26.01 1.12
N GLU A 308 3.40 -26.44 2.38
CA GLU A 308 2.26 -26.70 3.28
C GLU A 308 1.85 -25.46 4.10
N ALA A 309 2.32 -24.28 3.68
CA ALA A 309 2.16 -23.02 4.39
C ALA A 309 0.72 -22.53 4.56
N ASP A 310 -0.27 -23.22 3.99
CA ASP A 310 -1.70 -22.91 4.16
C ASP A 310 -2.36 -23.82 5.20
N SER A 311 -1.67 -24.86 5.65
CA SER A 311 -2.22 -25.71 6.69
C SER A 311 -2.28 -24.92 7.99
N ASP A 312 -3.45 -24.95 8.65
CA ASP A 312 -3.62 -24.33 9.98
C ASP A 312 -2.59 -24.86 10.99
N GLU A 313 -2.10 -26.09 10.78
CA GLU A 313 -1.00 -26.70 11.53
C GLU A 313 0.33 -25.96 11.32
N TYR A 314 0.69 -25.60 10.09
CA TYR A 314 1.92 -24.87 9.79
C TYR A 314 1.83 -23.39 10.19
N LEU A 315 0.67 -22.78 9.95
CA LEU A 315 0.40 -21.41 10.34
C LEU A 315 0.19 -21.27 11.84
N ARG A 316 -0.07 -22.35 12.59
CA ARG A 316 -0.26 -22.35 14.06
C ARG A 316 -1.25 -21.30 14.54
N GLY A 317 -2.30 -21.04 13.76
CA GLY A 317 -3.24 -19.96 14.06
C GLY A 317 -2.72 -18.53 13.79
N THR A 318 -1.66 -18.36 13.00
CA THR A 318 -1.13 -17.05 12.53
C THR A 318 -2.26 -16.15 12.05
N LEU A 319 -3.09 -16.66 11.14
CA LEU A 319 -4.19 -15.88 10.55
C LEU A 319 -5.23 -15.47 11.60
N SER A 320 -5.57 -16.38 12.52
CA SER A 320 -6.48 -16.08 13.63
C SER A 320 -5.89 -15.03 14.58
N LYS A 321 -4.59 -15.07 14.85
CA LYS A 321 -3.91 -14.05 15.68
C LYS A 321 -3.79 -12.70 14.97
N CYS A 322 -3.52 -12.70 13.66
CA CYS A 322 -3.52 -11.49 12.85
C CYS A 322 -4.91 -10.84 12.84
N GLN A 323 -5.96 -11.64 12.63
CA GLN A 323 -7.35 -11.16 12.70
C GLN A 323 -7.66 -10.58 14.09
N ALA A 324 -7.34 -11.31 15.17
CA ALA A 324 -7.56 -10.82 16.54
C ALA A 324 -6.80 -9.52 16.84
N LEU A 325 -5.58 -9.36 16.33
CA LEU A 325 -4.80 -8.13 16.49
C LEU A 325 -5.43 -6.96 15.73
N LEU A 326 -5.92 -7.19 14.52
CA LEU A 326 -6.67 -6.20 13.74
C LEU A 326 -7.99 -5.83 14.43
N ASP A 327 -8.73 -6.83 14.90
CA ASP A 327 -9.99 -6.62 15.63
C ASP A 327 -9.75 -5.81 16.91
N LEU A 328 -8.65 -6.03 17.62
CA LEU A 328 -8.28 -5.22 18.78
C LEU A 328 -7.92 -3.77 18.38
N GLN A 329 -7.14 -3.62 17.31
CA GLN A 329 -6.67 -2.31 16.82
C GLN A 329 -7.84 -1.43 16.33
N TYR A 330 -8.82 -2.03 15.65
CA TYR A 330 -9.90 -1.31 14.98
C TYR A 330 -11.25 -1.40 15.70
N GLY A 331 -11.51 -2.48 16.43
CA GLY A 331 -12.83 -2.82 16.97
C GLY A 331 -13.38 -1.77 17.91
N SER A 332 -12.58 -1.29 18.87
CA SER A 332 -13.03 -0.25 19.81
C SER A 332 -13.37 1.08 19.13
N ARG A 333 -12.76 1.39 17.97
CA ARG A 333 -13.09 2.57 17.18
C ARG A 333 -14.41 2.34 16.48
N ILE A 334 -14.52 1.24 15.73
CA ILE A 334 -15.73 0.83 15.00
C ILE A 334 -16.95 0.79 15.92
N GLU A 335 -16.82 0.19 17.11
CA GLU A 335 -17.87 0.11 18.13
C GLU A 335 -18.32 1.50 18.62
N LYS A 336 -17.37 2.38 18.95
CA LYS A 336 -17.66 3.77 19.36
C LYS A 336 -18.23 4.63 18.23
N ALA A 337 -18.14 4.16 16.99
CA ALA A 337 -18.69 4.80 15.81
C ALA A 337 -20.03 4.21 15.39
N SER A 338 -20.78 3.63 16.35
CA SER A 338 -22.20 3.33 16.18
C SER A 338 -22.86 4.47 15.41
N PRO A 339 -23.60 4.18 14.33
CA PRO A 339 -24.20 5.21 13.51
C PRO A 339 -25.04 6.10 14.42
N MET A 340 -24.59 7.34 14.60
CA MET A 340 -25.44 8.35 15.18
C MET A 340 -26.61 8.51 14.20
N ASP A 341 -27.84 8.69 14.71
CA ASP A 341 -28.98 9.12 13.91
C ASP A 341 -28.69 10.53 13.41
N ILE A 342 -27.87 10.59 12.36
CA ILE A 342 -27.45 11.77 11.65
C ILE A 342 -28.39 11.91 10.47
N GLU A 343 -29.04 13.05 10.37
CA GLU A 343 -29.70 13.52 9.16
C GLU A 343 -29.03 14.84 8.75
N TRP A 344 -28.95 15.13 7.45
CA TRP A 344 -28.44 16.43 7.02
C TRP A 344 -29.35 17.55 7.53
N GLY A 345 -28.77 18.67 7.98
CA GLY A 345 -29.55 19.90 8.22
C GLY A 345 -30.36 20.32 6.98
N ASP A 346 -31.26 21.31 7.11
CA ASP A 346 -32.06 21.76 5.97
C ASP A 346 -31.24 22.32 4.76
N GLU A 347 -31.68 21.87 3.59
CA GLU A 347 -31.62 22.28 2.16
C GLU A 347 -30.41 22.90 1.43
N GLU A 348 -29.31 23.32 2.06
CA GLU A 348 -28.16 23.86 1.27
C GLU A 348 -26.78 23.40 1.79
N PHE A 349 -26.56 22.09 1.85
CA PHE A 349 -25.21 21.56 2.08
C PHE A 349 -24.50 21.34 0.74
N SER A 350 -23.30 21.89 0.63
CA SER A 350 -22.46 21.66 -0.54
C SER A 350 -22.10 20.18 -0.67
N ASN A 351 -21.99 19.69 -1.91
CA ASN A 351 -21.51 18.33 -2.16
C ASN A 351 -20.14 18.08 -1.51
N ASP A 352 -19.31 19.12 -1.37
CA ASP A 352 -18.01 19.07 -0.72
C ASP A 352 -18.12 18.73 0.78
N SER A 353 -19.09 19.32 1.50
CA SER A 353 -19.36 18.99 2.91
C SER A 353 -19.76 17.53 3.08
N ALA A 354 -20.64 17.05 2.20
CA ALA A 354 -21.07 15.66 2.19
C ALA A 354 -19.89 14.72 1.89
N GLU A 355 -19.07 15.03 0.88
CA GLU A 355 -17.90 14.22 0.52
C GLU A 355 -16.88 14.16 1.66
N LEU A 356 -16.57 15.31 2.28
CA LEU A 356 -15.66 15.39 3.42
C LEU A 356 -16.16 14.56 4.61
N PHE A 357 -17.46 14.63 4.92
CA PHE A 357 -18.07 13.79 5.94
C PHE A 357 -17.90 12.31 5.60
N LEU A 358 -18.16 11.91 4.35
CA LEU A 358 -18.02 10.52 3.93
C LEU A 358 -16.57 10.02 4.09
N TYR A 359 -15.56 10.81 3.72
CA TYR A 359 -14.17 10.46 4.00
C TYR A 359 -13.91 10.34 5.49
N TYR A 360 -14.40 11.30 6.28
CA TYR A 360 -14.24 11.25 7.72
C TYR A 360 -14.87 9.98 8.31
N VAL A 361 -16.11 9.66 7.98
CA VAL A 361 -16.81 8.50 8.57
C VAL A 361 -16.48 7.16 7.92
N THR A 362 -15.50 7.06 7.03
CA THR A 362 -15.07 5.76 6.48
C THR A 362 -13.59 5.46 6.65
N ASP A 363 -12.75 6.48 6.86
CA ASP A 363 -11.30 6.33 6.79
C ASP A 363 -10.60 5.79 8.08
N ALA A 364 -9.37 5.28 7.94
CA ALA A 364 -8.63 4.40 8.87
C ALA A 364 -8.38 4.90 10.30
N MET A 365 -8.33 6.22 10.53
CA MET A 365 -8.07 6.79 11.86
C MET A 365 -9.28 7.51 12.45
N SER A 366 -10.37 7.62 11.69
CA SER A 366 -11.58 8.22 12.24
C SER A 366 -12.23 7.30 13.25
N ARG A 367 -13.29 7.79 13.89
CA ARG A 367 -14.11 6.97 14.78
C ARG A 367 -14.52 5.67 14.09
N SER A 368 -14.84 5.67 12.80
CA SER A 368 -15.36 4.47 12.15
C SER A 368 -14.28 3.52 11.63
N ALA A 369 -13.08 3.98 11.25
CA ALA A 369 -11.93 3.18 10.82
C ALA A 369 -12.20 1.99 9.85
N LYS A 370 -13.34 1.97 9.15
CA LYS A 370 -13.86 0.76 8.48
C LYS A 370 -13.08 0.42 7.21
N THR A 371 -12.82 1.40 6.34
CA THR A 371 -12.00 1.16 5.13
C THR A 371 -10.58 0.74 5.50
N GLY A 372 -10.02 1.33 6.55
CA GLY A 372 -8.70 0.97 7.06
C GLY A 372 -8.65 -0.45 7.61
N TYR A 373 -9.70 -0.89 8.31
CA TYR A 373 -9.84 -2.25 8.80
C TYR A 373 -9.93 -3.26 7.65
N LEU A 374 -10.81 -3.03 6.68
CA LEU A 374 -10.96 -3.91 5.50
C LEU A 374 -9.66 -4.01 4.71
N LEU A 375 -9.01 -2.87 4.42
CA LEU A 375 -7.74 -2.84 3.72
C LEU A 375 -6.67 -3.58 4.52
N SER A 376 -6.60 -3.40 5.84
CA SER A 376 -5.60 -4.09 6.67
C SER A 376 -5.85 -5.60 6.74
N CYS A 377 -7.10 -6.04 6.72
CA CYS A 377 -7.47 -7.46 6.61
C CYS A 377 -6.98 -8.03 5.27
N GLU A 378 -7.24 -7.33 4.17
CA GLU A 378 -6.76 -7.71 2.84
C GLU A 378 -5.23 -7.79 2.78
N LEU A 379 -4.55 -6.75 3.27
CA LEU A 379 -3.08 -6.70 3.31
C LEU A 379 -2.47 -7.85 4.15
N ALA A 380 -3.22 -8.33 5.15
CA ALA A 380 -2.84 -9.43 6.03
C ALA A 380 -3.25 -10.82 5.53
N GLY A 381 -4.06 -10.91 4.46
CA GLY A 381 -4.61 -12.17 3.97
C GLY A 381 -5.61 -12.81 4.95
N VAL A 382 -6.33 -12.01 5.74
CA VAL A 382 -7.33 -12.50 6.70
C VAL A 382 -8.72 -11.99 6.35
N LYS A 383 -9.74 -12.77 6.68
CA LYS A 383 -11.14 -12.33 6.51
C LYS A 383 -11.54 -11.41 7.66
N PRO A 384 -12.34 -10.36 7.42
CA PRO A 384 -12.88 -9.54 8.49
C PRO A 384 -13.90 -10.33 9.34
N CYS A 385 -13.94 -10.04 10.64
CA CYS A 385 -14.81 -10.72 11.59
C CYS A 385 -16.28 -10.27 11.47
N ASP A 386 -17.21 -11.17 11.78
CA ASP A 386 -18.65 -10.96 11.58
C ASP A 386 -19.21 -9.71 12.28
N PRO A 387 -18.89 -9.43 13.57
CA PRO A 387 -19.44 -8.28 14.26
C PRO A 387 -19.08 -6.96 13.57
N LEU A 388 -17.81 -6.79 13.17
CA LEU A 388 -17.35 -5.55 12.53
C LEU A 388 -17.93 -5.38 11.11
N ILE A 389 -18.22 -6.49 10.42
CA ILE A 389 -18.91 -6.45 9.12
C ILE A 389 -20.38 -6.07 9.27
N ARG A 390 -21.08 -6.49 10.33
CA ARG A 390 -22.44 -6.02 10.60
C ARG A 390 -22.48 -4.52 10.86
N GLU A 391 -21.50 -3.99 11.58
CA GLU A 391 -21.37 -2.54 11.78
C GLU A 391 -21.10 -1.77 10.49
N LEU A 392 -20.34 -2.35 9.56
CA LEU A 392 -20.18 -1.80 8.22
C LEU A 392 -21.48 -1.81 7.43
N ASP A 393 -22.21 -2.93 7.44
CA ASP A 393 -23.50 -3.07 6.77
C ASP A 393 -24.55 -2.07 7.31
N ASN A 394 -24.53 -1.80 8.62
CA ASN A 394 -25.37 -0.77 9.24
C ASN A 394 -24.95 0.65 8.83
N LEU A 395 -23.64 0.93 8.83
CA LEU A 395 -23.14 2.23 8.37
C LEU A 395 -23.53 2.50 6.91
N LEU A 396 -23.36 1.52 6.01
CA LEU A 396 -23.72 1.69 4.60
C LEU A 396 -25.21 2.00 4.43
N ASP A 397 -26.09 1.38 5.21
CA ASP A 397 -27.53 1.69 5.22
C ASP A 397 -27.80 3.17 5.56
N VAL A 398 -27.15 3.65 6.62
CA VAL A 398 -27.27 5.02 7.11
C VAL A 398 -26.71 6.02 6.09
N LEU A 399 -25.53 5.75 5.54
CA LEU A 399 -24.93 6.60 4.51
C LEU A 399 -25.77 6.64 3.23
N ASN A 400 -26.35 5.53 2.80
CA ASN A 400 -27.25 5.54 1.64
C ASN A 400 -28.50 6.39 1.88
N LYS A 401 -29.09 6.33 3.08
CA LYS A 401 -30.22 7.18 3.49
C LYS A 401 -29.82 8.66 3.51
N LEU A 402 -28.65 8.97 4.05
CA LEU A 402 -28.10 10.32 4.06
C LEU A 402 -27.86 10.87 2.64
N LEU A 403 -27.46 10.02 1.70
CA LEU A 403 -27.13 10.45 0.34
C LEU A 403 -28.32 10.43 -0.63
N VAL A 404 -29.56 10.27 -0.14
CA VAL A 404 -30.78 10.33 -0.98
C VAL A 404 -30.83 11.65 -1.76
N ASN A 405 -30.49 12.76 -1.12
CA ASN A 405 -30.48 14.10 -1.74
C ASN A 405 -29.18 14.42 -2.51
N HIS A 406 -28.18 13.53 -2.46
CA HIS A 406 -26.90 13.67 -3.15
C HIS A 406 -26.64 12.44 -4.04
N PRO A 407 -27.42 12.23 -5.11
CA PRO A 407 -27.40 11.00 -5.91
C PRO A 407 -26.06 10.72 -6.59
N THR A 408 -25.25 11.74 -6.87
CA THR A 408 -23.96 11.62 -7.53
C THR A 408 -22.79 11.36 -6.57
N THR A 409 -23.01 11.50 -5.26
CA THR A 409 -21.94 11.35 -4.27
C THR A 409 -21.73 9.87 -3.94
N GLY A 410 -20.51 9.40 -4.15
CA GLY A 410 -20.09 8.04 -3.84
C GLY A 410 -19.56 7.90 -2.41
N ILE A 411 -19.74 6.72 -1.82
CA ILE A 411 -19.18 6.35 -0.53
C ILE A 411 -17.72 5.91 -0.75
N PRO A 412 -16.72 6.54 -0.11
CA PRO A 412 -15.29 6.32 -0.35
C PRO A 412 -14.76 5.01 0.27
N ILE A 413 -15.50 3.92 0.06
CA ILE A 413 -15.10 2.54 0.32
C ILE A 413 -14.98 1.85 -1.04
N PRO A 414 -13.84 1.24 -1.37
CA PRO A 414 -13.70 0.44 -2.58
C PRO A 414 -14.67 -0.74 -2.61
N LEU A 415 -15.35 -0.94 -3.73
CA LEU A 415 -16.24 -2.09 -3.93
C LEU A 415 -15.52 -3.43 -3.76
N ASP A 416 -14.24 -3.53 -4.13
CA ASP A 416 -13.47 -4.78 -4.02
C ASP A 416 -13.12 -5.15 -2.58
N LEU A 417 -13.21 -4.21 -1.64
CA LEU A 417 -13.05 -4.49 -0.21
C LEU A 417 -14.35 -5.00 0.45
N ILE A 418 -15.48 -4.97 -0.25
CA ILE A 418 -16.78 -5.33 0.33
C ILE A 418 -16.93 -6.86 0.36
N PRO A 419 -17.09 -7.49 1.54
CA PRO A 419 -17.37 -8.91 1.64
C PRO A 419 -18.85 -9.19 1.31
N TYR A 420 -19.16 -9.36 0.02
CA TYR A 420 -20.53 -9.63 -0.46
C TYR A 420 -21.14 -10.94 0.05
N THR A 421 -20.35 -11.82 0.66
CA THR A 421 -20.86 -12.99 1.39
C THR A 421 -21.67 -12.61 2.64
N LYS A 422 -21.47 -11.40 3.15
CA LYS A 422 -22.09 -10.88 4.39
C LYS A 422 -22.79 -9.55 4.20
N ILE A 423 -22.40 -8.75 3.20
CA ILE A 423 -22.99 -7.45 2.88
C ILE A 423 -23.89 -7.57 1.66
N ARG A 424 -25.08 -7.00 1.78
CA ARG A 424 -26.08 -6.99 0.70
C ARG A 424 -25.62 -6.05 -0.44
N PRO A 425 -25.63 -6.48 -1.71
CA PRO A 425 -25.17 -5.65 -2.83
C PRO A 425 -25.86 -4.28 -2.91
N GLU A 426 -27.14 -4.21 -2.54
CA GLU A 426 -27.93 -2.97 -2.58
C GLU A 426 -27.39 -1.91 -1.59
N ARG A 427 -26.78 -2.35 -0.49
CA ARG A 427 -26.15 -1.44 0.49
C ARG A 427 -24.79 -0.94 0.02
N ALA A 428 -24.10 -1.69 -0.83
CA ALA A 428 -22.81 -1.30 -1.39
C ALA A 428 -22.92 -0.50 -2.69
N ILE A 429 -24.13 -0.24 -3.22
CA ILE A 429 -24.33 0.34 -4.56
C ILE A 429 -23.62 1.68 -4.79
N ARG A 430 -23.44 2.48 -3.72
CA ARG A 430 -22.74 3.78 -3.78
C ARG A 430 -21.26 3.70 -3.47
N CYS A 431 -20.74 2.53 -3.08
CA CYS A 431 -19.30 2.36 -2.84
C CYS A 431 -18.52 2.59 -4.14
N VAL A 432 -17.33 3.16 -4.04
CA VAL A 432 -16.55 3.58 -5.21
C VAL A 432 -15.93 2.35 -5.89
N PRO A 433 -16.12 2.16 -7.20
CA PRO A 433 -15.37 1.17 -7.95
C PRO A 433 -13.90 1.61 -8.02
N VAL A 434 -12.98 0.81 -7.48
CA VAL A 434 -11.55 1.08 -7.60
C VAL A 434 -10.92 -0.03 -8.41
N LYS A 435 -10.69 0.22 -9.69
CA LYS A 435 -10.09 -0.82 -10.56
C LYS A 435 -8.64 -1.09 -10.15
N SER A 436 -8.22 -2.34 -10.29
CA SER A 436 -6.79 -2.68 -10.47
C SER A 436 -5.86 -2.45 -9.27
N TRP A 437 -6.31 -2.69 -8.04
CA TRP A 437 -5.43 -2.65 -6.85
C TRP A 437 -5.24 -4.01 -6.16
N ASN A 438 -6.16 -4.97 -6.35
CA ASN A 438 -6.04 -6.33 -5.82
C ASN A 438 -4.77 -7.01 -6.35
N ARG A 439 -4.18 -7.94 -5.58
CA ARG A 439 -3.04 -8.77 -6.01
C ARG A 439 -3.41 -9.58 -7.26
N CYS A 440 -4.49 -10.34 -7.17
CA CYS A 440 -4.93 -11.28 -8.19
C CYS A 440 -6.06 -10.66 -9.03
N LEU A 441 -5.80 -10.40 -10.32
CA LEU A 441 -6.86 -10.06 -11.27
C LEU A 441 -6.78 -10.96 -12.50
N PRO A 442 -7.91 -11.13 -13.21
CA PRO A 442 -7.92 -11.81 -14.50
C PRO A 442 -6.94 -11.14 -15.46
N ALA A 443 -6.23 -11.96 -16.21
CA ALA A 443 -5.36 -11.48 -17.29
C ALA A 443 -6.21 -10.88 -18.40
N ASP A 444 -5.84 -9.68 -18.83
CA ASP A 444 -6.28 -9.16 -20.12
C ASP A 444 -5.41 -9.71 -21.26
N ALA A 445 -5.74 -9.36 -22.51
CA ALA A 445 -4.97 -9.82 -23.68
C ALA A 445 -3.50 -9.38 -23.61
N ASP A 446 -3.24 -8.26 -22.96
CA ASP A 446 -1.93 -7.67 -22.78
C ASP A 446 -1.09 -8.47 -21.77
N ASP A 447 -1.74 -8.96 -20.71
CA ASP A 447 -1.17 -9.80 -19.67
C ASP A 447 -0.76 -11.19 -20.20
N MET A 448 -1.47 -11.75 -21.19
CA MET A 448 -1.08 -13.02 -21.82
C MET A 448 0.29 -12.95 -22.52
N ILE A 449 0.60 -11.81 -23.14
CA ILE A 449 1.93 -11.57 -23.73
C ILE A 449 2.99 -11.47 -22.64
N LEU A 450 2.67 -10.80 -21.53
CA LEU A 450 3.56 -10.66 -20.39
C LEU A 450 3.90 -12.02 -19.76
N ILE A 451 2.90 -12.89 -19.60
CA ILE A 451 3.07 -14.25 -19.08
C ILE A 451 4.04 -15.04 -19.97
N GLY A 452 3.90 -14.98 -21.30
CA GLY A 452 4.83 -15.64 -22.22
C GLY A 452 6.29 -15.16 -22.03
N VAL A 453 6.51 -13.85 -21.88
CA VAL A 453 7.85 -13.28 -21.63
C VAL A 453 8.43 -13.76 -20.31
N ILE A 454 7.62 -13.79 -19.26
CA ILE A 454 8.02 -14.24 -17.92
C ILE A 454 8.40 -15.71 -17.95
N SER A 455 7.56 -16.55 -18.55
CA SER A 455 7.80 -17.98 -18.67
C SER A 455 9.11 -18.28 -19.40
N CYS A 456 9.43 -17.55 -20.48
CA CYS A 456 10.71 -17.67 -21.17
C CYS A 456 11.89 -17.31 -20.26
N ARG A 457 11.87 -16.11 -19.64
CA ARG A 457 12.97 -15.66 -18.75
C ARG A 457 13.19 -16.59 -17.58
N MET A 458 12.11 -17.05 -16.93
CA MET A 458 12.20 -17.98 -15.82
C MET A 458 12.84 -19.31 -16.24
N ASN A 459 12.47 -19.86 -17.40
CA ASN A 459 13.08 -21.09 -17.90
C ASN A 459 14.58 -20.90 -18.19
N ASP A 460 15.00 -19.74 -18.71
CA ASP A 460 16.40 -19.42 -18.92
C ASP A 460 17.17 -19.38 -17.58
N TYR A 461 16.66 -18.65 -16.58
CA TYR A 461 17.30 -18.60 -15.25
C TYR A 461 17.34 -19.97 -14.57
N ILE A 462 16.30 -20.80 -14.71
CA ILE A 462 16.29 -22.17 -14.16
C ILE A 462 17.35 -23.04 -14.83
N ARG A 463 17.49 -22.95 -16.17
CA ARG A 463 18.53 -23.68 -16.92
C ARG A 463 19.92 -23.25 -16.47
N ASP A 464 20.13 -21.95 -16.34
CA ASP A 464 21.43 -21.38 -16.00
C ASP A 464 21.79 -21.71 -14.54
N ALA A 465 20.83 -21.67 -13.61
CA ALA A 465 21.01 -22.08 -12.22
C ALA A 465 21.43 -23.56 -12.10
N ARG A 466 20.83 -24.45 -12.91
CA ARG A 466 21.24 -25.86 -12.99
C ARG A 466 22.67 -26.02 -13.50
N THR A 467 23.07 -25.17 -14.43
CA THR A 467 24.43 -25.16 -14.98
C THR A 467 25.44 -24.67 -13.93
N ALA A 468 25.13 -23.61 -13.20
CA ALA A 468 25.93 -23.11 -12.07
C ALA A 468 26.09 -24.20 -10.99
N ARG A 469 24.98 -24.88 -10.63
CA ARG A 469 25.01 -26.01 -9.70
C ARG A 469 25.91 -27.15 -10.17
N ALA A 470 25.85 -27.53 -11.45
CA ALA A 470 26.72 -28.57 -12.01
C ALA A 470 28.21 -28.18 -11.95
N LYS A 471 28.51 -26.89 -12.03
CA LYS A 471 29.85 -26.31 -11.84
C LYS A 471 30.22 -26.09 -10.36
N GLN A 472 29.34 -26.43 -9.43
CA GLN A 472 29.49 -26.16 -8.00
C GLN A 472 29.63 -24.66 -7.66
N ASP A 473 29.18 -23.77 -8.54
CA ASP A 473 29.14 -22.32 -8.30
C ASP A 473 27.86 -21.96 -7.55
N THR A 474 27.89 -22.14 -6.23
CA THR A 474 26.70 -21.91 -5.40
C THR A 474 26.31 -20.43 -5.31
N LYS A 475 27.25 -19.49 -5.52
CA LYS A 475 26.98 -18.05 -5.49
C LYS A 475 26.15 -17.66 -6.71
N ASP A 476 26.59 -18.10 -7.89
CA ASP A 476 25.85 -17.88 -9.12
C ASP A 476 24.51 -18.63 -9.12
N GLU A 477 24.46 -19.87 -8.62
CA GLU A 477 23.22 -20.62 -8.42
C GLU A 477 22.21 -19.81 -7.59
N LEU A 478 22.62 -19.28 -6.43
CA LEU A 478 21.75 -18.49 -5.56
C LEU A 478 21.23 -17.23 -6.25
N ASN A 479 22.09 -16.48 -6.95
CA ASN A 479 21.69 -15.25 -7.65
C ASN A 479 20.68 -15.51 -8.78
N LEU A 480 20.88 -16.60 -9.53
CA LEU A 480 19.96 -17.02 -10.59
C LEU A 480 18.63 -17.48 -9.98
N LEU A 481 18.64 -18.21 -8.88
CA LEU A 481 17.42 -18.61 -8.16
C LEU A 481 16.67 -17.43 -7.52
N LEU A 482 17.38 -16.41 -7.03
CA LEU A 482 16.76 -15.16 -6.58
C LEU A 482 16.07 -14.43 -7.74
N SER A 483 16.64 -14.50 -8.94
CA SER A 483 16.00 -13.99 -10.17
C SER A 483 14.74 -14.79 -10.51
N VAL A 484 14.77 -16.13 -10.41
CA VAL A 484 13.57 -16.97 -10.55
C VAL A 484 12.51 -16.58 -9.54
N HIS A 485 12.88 -16.41 -8.27
CA HIS A 485 11.98 -15.99 -7.21
C HIS A 485 11.36 -14.62 -7.48
N PHE A 486 12.14 -13.64 -7.96
CA PHE A 486 11.60 -12.34 -8.36
C PHE A 486 10.47 -12.45 -9.39
N TYR A 487 10.69 -13.23 -10.46
CA TYR A 487 9.65 -13.45 -11.48
C TYR A 487 8.48 -14.29 -10.97
N ALA A 488 8.73 -15.28 -10.11
CA ALA A 488 7.68 -16.09 -9.47
C ALA A 488 6.75 -15.22 -8.62
N THR A 489 7.34 -14.33 -7.83
CA THR A 489 6.64 -13.36 -6.99
C THR A 489 5.75 -12.45 -7.82
N LEU A 490 6.29 -11.95 -8.94
CA LEU A 490 5.52 -11.12 -9.86
C LEU A 490 4.40 -11.90 -10.55
N PHE A 491 4.66 -13.15 -10.94
CA PHE A 491 3.67 -14.00 -11.59
C PHE A 491 2.51 -14.35 -10.63
N TYR A 492 2.80 -15.03 -9.52
CA TYR A 492 1.77 -15.42 -8.53
C TYR A 492 1.17 -14.24 -7.78
N GLY A 493 1.86 -13.11 -7.74
CA GLY A 493 1.39 -11.89 -7.08
C GLY A 493 0.48 -11.00 -7.91
N SER A 494 0.40 -11.20 -9.23
CA SER A 494 -0.27 -10.26 -10.15
C SER A 494 -1.50 -10.83 -10.87
N PHE A 495 -1.62 -12.16 -10.93
CA PHE A 495 -2.65 -12.87 -11.67
C PHE A 495 -3.53 -13.71 -10.75
N ASP A 496 -4.72 -14.05 -11.21
CA ASP A 496 -5.65 -14.93 -10.49
C ASP A 496 -5.36 -16.41 -10.74
N GLU A 497 -6.08 -17.26 -10.00
CA GLU A 497 -5.91 -18.72 -10.08
C GLU A 497 -6.19 -19.27 -11.48
N ASP A 498 -7.16 -18.71 -12.20
CA ASP A 498 -7.50 -19.15 -13.56
C ASP A 498 -6.32 -18.97 -14.53
N VAL A 499 -5.59 -17.86 -14.44
CA VAL A 499 -4.39 -17.63 -15.25
C VAL A 499 -3.29 -18.64 -14.94
N HIS A 500 -3.14 -19.00 -13.66
CA HIS A 500 -2.18 -19.99 -13.21
C HIS A 500 -2.55 -21.39 -13.71
N ASP A 501 -3.80 -21.81 -13.52
CA ASP A 501 -4.29 -23.12 -13.92
C ASP A 501 -4.25 -23.33 -15.45
N ASN A 502 -4.28 -22.25 -16.23
CA ASN A 502 -4.10 -22.29 -17.69
C ASN A 502 -2.65 -22.50 -18.15
N GLN A 503 -1.66 -22.42 -17.26
CA GLN A 503 -0.26 -22.72 -17.62
C GLN A 503 0.03 -24.23 -17.59
N ASP A 504 1.02 -24.64 -18.38
CA ASP A 504 1.47 -26.04 -18.40
C ASP A 504 1.98 -26.48 -17.02
N ILE A 505 1.47 -27.61 -16.52
CA ILE A 505 1.93 -28.20 -15.25
C ILE A 505 3.43 -28.44 -15.22
N ALA A 506 4.06 -28.71 -16.38
CA ALA A 506 5.51 -28.88 -16.45
C ALA A 506 6.26 -27.56 -16.21
N PHE A 507 5.68 -26.41 -16.56
CA PHE A 507 6.22 -25.10 -16.20
C PHE A 507 6.19 -24.90 -14.69
N HIS A 508 5.05 -25.17 -14.04
CA HIS A 508 4.94 -25.10 -12.59
C HIS A 508 5.90 -26.05 -11.87
N ALA A 509 6.03 -27.30 -12.32
CA ALA A 509 6.96 -28.25 -11.73
C ALA A 509 8.43 -27.77 -11.78
N ARG A 510 8.84 -27.12 -12.87
CA ARG A 510 10.19 -26.52 -12.96
C ARG A 510 10.35 -25.36 -12.00
N LEU A 511 9.34 -24.49 -11.93
CA LEU A 511 9.33 -23.32 -11.07
C LEU A 511 9.36 -23.68 -9.58
N ILE A 512 8.43 -24.52 -9.13
CA ILE A 512 8.37 -24.98 -7.74
C ILE A 512 9.67 -25.69 -7.36
N GLY A 513 10.31 -26.42 -8.29
CA GLY A 513 11.59 -27.08 -8.02
C GLY A 513 12.74 -26.10 -7.82
N ALA A 514 12.74 -25.00 -8.57
CA ALA A 514 13.68 -23.91 -8.38
C ALA A 514 13.44 -23.17 -7.05
N LEU A 515 12.18 -22.89 -6.70
CA LEU A 515 11.82 -22.29 -5.40
C LEU A 515 12.20 -23.21 -4.23
N HIS A 516 11.99 -24.52 -4.37
CA HIS A 516 12.39 -25.49 -3.36
C HIS A 516 13.89 -25.46 -3.12
N ARG A 517 14.69 -25.48 -4.19
CA ARG A 517 16.14 -25.36 -4.10
C ARG A 517 16.57 -24.02 -3.48
N LEU A 518 15.91 -22.92 -3.83
CA LEU A 518 16.17 -21.62 -3.23
C LEU A 518 15.95 -21.64 -1.72
N HIS A 519 14.83 -22.21 -1.25
CA HIS A 519 14.52 -22.31 0.17
C HIS A 519 15.59 -23.11 0.93
N GLN A 520 16.06 -24.23 0.38
CA GLN A 520 17.18 -25.00 0.97
C GLN A 520 18.45 -24.14 1.11
N LEU A 521 18.85 -23.46 0.03
CA LEU A 521 20.05 -22.61 0.05
C LEU A 521 19.93 -21.44 1.02
N ILE A 522 18.75 -20.83 1.13
CA ILE A 522 18.47 -19.75 2.09
C ILE A 522 18.53 -20.26 3.52
N ALA A 523 18.00 -21.45 3.81
CA ALA A 523 18.11 -22.05 5.14
C ALA A 523 19.56 -22.27 5.56
N GLU A 524 20.38 -22.76 4.63
CA GLU A 524 21.78 -23.07 4.89
C GLU A 524 22.65 -21.82 5.02
N ARG A 525 22.39 -20.76 4.24
CA ARG A 525 23.34 -19.65 4.04
C ARG A 525 22.83 -18.27 4.44
N ALA A 526 21.53 -18.03 4.36
CA ALA A 526 20.98 -16.69 4.51
C ALA A 526 19.56 -16.70 5.13
N PRO A 527 19.36 -17.30 6.31
CA PRO A 527 18.02 -17.49 6.89
C PRO A 527 17.26 -16.17 7.11
N TYR A 528 17.98 -15.06 7.30
CA TYR A 528 17.41 -13.71 7.43
C TYR A 528 16.70 -13.20 6.16
N VAL A 529 16.89 -13.84 5.01
CA VAL A 529 16.22 -13.51 3.74
C VAL A 529 14.81 -14.09 3.69
N TRP A 530 14.52 -15.14 4.48
CA TRP A 530 13.21 -15.81 4.51
C TRP A 530 12.00 -14.86 4.59
N PRO A 531 11.99 -13.82 5.44
CA PRO A 531 10.86 -12.90 5.54
C PRO A 531 10.59 -12.09 4.27
N ARG A 532 11.56 -12.02 3.36
CA ARG A 532 11.51 -11.27 2.09
C ARG A 532 11.07 -12.14 0.90
N LEU A 533 10.98 -13.46 1.09
CA LEU A 533 10.50 -14.35 0.06
C LEU A 533 9.00 -14.22 -0.17
N LEU A 534 8.57 -14.80 -1.29
CA LEU A 534 7.20 -14.87 -1.76
C LEU A 534 6.33 -15.39 -0.62
N ASP A 535 5.16 -14.79 -0.48
CA ASP A 535 4.08 -15.42 0.25
C ASP A 535 3.61 -16.64 -0.52
N VAL A 536 4.03 -17.80 -0.06
CA VAL A 536 3.76 -19.10 -0.69
C VAL A 536 2.27 -19.45 -0.69
N GLY A 537 1.46 -18.78 0.15
CA GLY A 537 0.00 -18.87 0.10
C GLY A 537 -0.60 -18.27 -1.16
N LEU A 538 0.14 -17.44 -1.90
CA LEU A 538 -0.27 -16.92 -3.21
C LEU A 538 -0.11 -17.94 -4.35
N ILE A 539 0.57 -19.06 -4.10
CA ILE A 539 0.65 -20.14 -5.08
C ILE A 539 -0.59 -21.03 -4.87
N PRO A 540 -1.43 -21.25 -5.90
CA PRO A 540 -2.63 -22.05 -5.77
C PRO A 540 -2.35 -23.42 -5.12
N PRO A 541 -3.17 -23.87 -4.16
CA PRO A 541 -2.98 -25.16 -3.49
C PRO A 541 -2.94 -26.34 -4.48
N SER A 542 -3.73 -26.27 -5.55
CA SER A 542 -3.73 -27.25 -6.67
C SER A 542 -2.33 -27.46 -7.24
N ILE A 543 -1.64 -26.36 -7.55
CA ILE A 543 -0.30 -26.34 -8.13
C ILE A 543 0.74 -26.80 -7.10
N ARG A 544 0.69 -26.28 -5.87
CA ARG A 544 1.63 -26.68 -4.82
C ARG A 544 1.57 -28.16 -4.54
N VAL A 545 0.37 -28.71 -4.30
CA VAL A 545 0.19 -30.14 -4.00
C VAL A 545 0.60 -31.02 -5.17
N ALA A 546 0.25 -30.63 -6.40
CA ALA A 546 0.63 -31.39 -7.60
C ALA A 546 2.15 -31.46 -7.78
N CYS A 547 2.85 -30.34 -7.56
CA CYS A 547 4.31 -30.26 -7.73
C CYS A 547 5.08 -30.80 -6.51
N ALA A 548 4.55 -30.68 -5.30
CA ALA A 548 5.18 -31.10 -4.04
C ALA A 548 5.54 -32.59 -4.02
N ARG A 549 4.77 -33.43 -4.73
CA ARG A 549 5.04 -34.87 -4.87
C ARG A 549 6.44 -35.20 -5.43
N GLN A 550 7.12 -34.22 -6.01
CA GLN A 550 8.45 -34.37 -6.62
C GLN A 550 9.61 -34.06 -5.66
N TYR A 551 9.35 -33.47 -4.49
CA TYR A 551 10.41 -33.04 -3.56
C TYR A 551 10.34 -33.89 -2.30
N ASP A 552 11.11 -34.98 -2.29
CA ASP A 552 11.52 -35.80 -1.12
C ASP A 552 10.55 -35.86 0.07
N TYR A 553 9.26 -36.04 -0.20
CA TYR A 553 8.29 -36.41 0.83
C TYR A 553 8.47 -37.90 1.09
N THR A 554 9.47 -38.19 1.92
CA THR A 554 9.92 -39.55 2.15
C THR A 554 8.77 -40.37 2.76
N PRO A 555 8.77 -41.70 2.62
CA PRO A 555 7.83 -42.54 3.35
C PRO A 555 7.86 -42.29 4.86
N ALA A 556 8.99 -41.82 5.42
CA ALA A 556 9.12 -41.46 6.82
C ALA A 556 8.33 -40.19 7.17
N ASP A 557 8.37 -39.15 6.33
CA ASP A 557 7.60 -37.91 6.53
C ASP A 557 6.09 -38.18 6.43
N ARG A 558 5.66 -39.02 5.47
CA ARG A 558 4.29 -39.53 5.41
C ARG A 558 3.85 -40.22 6.70
N ASN A 559 4.70 -41.11 7.20
CA ASN A 559 4.39 -41.87 8.41
C ASN A 559 4.38 -40.98 9.66
N ALA A 560 5.21 -39.94 9.71
CA ALA A 560 5.21 -38.94 10.77
C ALA A 560 3.91 -38.11 10.75
N ASP A 561 3.45 -37.69 9.57
CA ASP A 561 2.21 -36.93 9.43
C ASP A 561 0.97 -37.78 9.74
N VAL A 562 0.93 -39.04 9.30
CA VAL A 562 -0.13 -39.98 9.68
C VAL A 562 -0.13 -40.20 11.21
N ARG A 563 1.05 -40.30 11.84
CA ARG A 563 1.14 -40.46 13.30
C ARG A 563 0.66 -39.21 14.04
N SER A 564 1.08 -38.02 13.63
CA SER A 564 0.62 -36.73 14.18
C SER A 564 -0.91 -36.59 14.06
N HIS A 565 -1.47 -36.95 12.90
CA HIS A 565 -2.92 -36.93 12.69
C HIS A 565 -3.67 -37.89 13.63
N LEU A 566 -3.18 -39.13 13.77
CA LEU A 566 -3.77 -40.13 14.67
C LEU A 566 -3.65 -39.71 16.15
N GLU A 567 -2.55 -39.08 16.54
CA GLU A 567 -2.35 -38.53 17.89
C GLU A 567 -3.33 -37.40 18.19
N LYS A 568 -3.58 -36.48 17.24
CA LYS A 568 -4.60 -35.43 17.39
C LYS A 568 -6.01 -35.99 17.53
N MET A 569 -6.37 -36.96 16.70
CA MET A 569 -7.66 -37.65 16.81
C MET A 569 -7.84 -38.34 18.18
N HIS A 570 -6.75 -38.82 18.79
CA HIS A 570 -6.77 -39.43 20.13
C HIS A 570 -6.92 -38.42 21.27
N VAL A 571 -6.57 -37.14 21.04
CA VAL A 571 -6.71 -36.05 22.03
C VAL A 571 -8.11 -35.42 21.95
N GLU A 572 -8.76 -35.47 20.79
CA GLU A 572 -10.11 -34.92 20.56
C GLU A 572 -11.25 -35.90 20.88
N LEU A 573 -10.95 -37.21 21.01
CA LEU A 573 -11.84 -38.27 21.49
C LEU A 573 -11.67 -38.52 22.98
#